data_AF-A0A2A5D6M0-F1
#
_entry.id   AF-A0A2A5D6M0-F1
#
_cell.length_a   1.000
_cell.length_b   1.000
_cell.length_c   1.000
_cell.angle_alpha   90.00
_cell.angle_beta   90.00
_cell.angle_gamma   90.00
#
_symmetry.space_group_name_H-M   'P 1'
#
loop_
_entity.id
_entity.type
_entity.pdbx_description
1 polymer ?
#
loop_
_entity_poly.entity_id
_entity_poly.type
_entity_poly.pdbx_seq_one_letter_code
_entity_poly.pdbx_strand_id
1 'polypeptide(L)'
;MESNEQKAPALGAKLKLFAFAAIIIGLIILSRFVDIQGAITGALDWIEAQGALGFVLFIVLYIVACVFVIPGSLITLGGGAIYGLPLGFALVSAGSTLGATITFIISRYLARDFVEGKVASNKKFKAMDDAVAQQGWKIVFLTRLTPVMPFSLQNYGYGITKVSLPHYILATWIGMMPGTVLYVYLGTLGGQAAEGGASTAEWIMRGVALAATVVVTIFITRIARKALVQAVDTDGIDEPTA
;
A
#
# COMPACT_ATOMS: atom_id res chain seq x y z
N MET A 1 -34.57 -2.31 44.19
CA MET A 1 -33.45 -3.22 44.48
C MET A 1 -32.82 -3.61 43.15
N GLU A 2 -31.52 -3.35 43.05
CA GLU A 2 -30.76 -3.17 41.82
C GLU A 2 -30.65 -4.45 40.97
N SER A 3 -30.94 -4.33 39.68
CA SER A 3 -30.62 -5.35 38.68
C SER A 3 -29.17 -5.17 38.25
N ASN A 4 -28.37 -6.15 38.63
CA ASN A 4 -26.94 -6.31 38.42
C ASN A 4 -26.60 -6.42 36.91
N GLU A 5 -26.14 -5.33 36.29
CA GLU A 5 -25.53 -5.37 34.95
C GLU A 5 -24.11 -5.93 35.03
N GLN A 6 -23.99 -7.23 34.74
CA GLN A 6 -22.73 -7.93 34.53
C GLN A 6 -22.00 -7.37 33.28
N LYS A 7 -21.07 -6.42 33.48
CA LYS A 7 -20.06 -6.06 32.47
C LYS A 7 -19.13 -7.25 32.23
N ALA A 8 -19.22 -7.85 31.04
CA ALA A 8 -18.27 -8.86 30.58
C ALA A 8 -16.82 -8.33 30.58
N PRO A 9 -15.81 -9.15 30.91
CA PRO A 9 -14.55 -8.66 31.45
C PRO A 9 -13.58 -8.16 30.37
N ALA A 10 -12.99 -6.98 30.62
CA ALA A 10 -11.93 -6.34 29.82
C ALA A 10 -10.67 -7.21 29.58
N LEU A 11 -10.56 -8.34 30.27
CA LEU A 11 -9.46 -9.30 30.20
C LEU A 11 -9.33 -9.96 28.82
N GLY A 12 -10.46 -10.27 28.16
CA GLY A 12 -10.47 -10.89 26.84
C GLY A 12 -10.00 -9.93 25.72
N ALA A 13 -10.23 -8.63 25.88
CA ALA A 13 -9.76 -7.62 24.93
C ALA A 13 -8.25 -7.37 25.08
N LYS A 14 -7.75 -7.28 26.31
CA LYS A 14 -6.31 -7.17 26.60
C LYS A 14 -5.52 -8.39 26.13
N LEU A 15 -6.06 -9.59 26.31
CA LEU A 15 -5.44 -10.83 25.84
C LEU A 15 -5.39 -10.91 24.31
N LYS A 16 -6.45 -10.48 23.60
CA LYS A 16 -6.46 -10.38 22.13
C LYS A 16 -5.48 -9.34 21.62
N LEU A 17 -5.35 -8.19 22.30
CA LEU A 17 -4.39 -7.15 21.95
C LEU A 17 -2.94 -7.64 22.18
N PHE A 18 -2.70 -8.35 23.27
CA PHE A 18 -1.39 -8.93 23.57
C PHE A 18 -1.02 -10.04 22.59
N ALA A 19 -1.98 -10.90 22.21
CA ALA A 19 -1.80 -11.92 21.19
C ALA A 19 -1.52 -11.29 19.81
N PHE A 20 -2.23 -10.23 19.44
CA PHE A 20 -1.98 -9.49 18.20
C PHE A 20 -0.59 -8.85 18.20
N ALA A 21 -0.20 -8.19 19.29
CA ALA A 21 1.15 -7.63 19.45
C ALA A 21 2.23 -8.72 19.40
N ALA A 22 2.00 -9.87 20.03
CA ALA A 22 2.91 -11.02 20.00
C ALA A 22 3.03 -11.63 18.60
N ILE A 23 1.95 -11.67 17.81
CA ILE A 23 1.98 -12.09 16.40
C ILE A 23 2.77 -11.08 15.56
N ILE A 24 2.55 -9.78 15.72
CA ILE A 24 3.31 -8.73 15.02
C ILE A 24 4.81 -8.82 15.38
N ILE A 25 5.15 -8.94 16.67
CA ILE A 25 6.53 -9.09 17.15
C ILE A 25 7.12 -10.41 16.63
N GLY A 26 6.36 -11.50 16.64
CA GLY A 26 6.77 -12.80 16.10
C GLY A 26 7.05 -12.74 14.60
N LEU A 27 6.22 -12.05 13.82
CA LEU A 27 6.44 -11.80 12.40
C LEU A 27 7.67 -10.93 12.15
N ILE A 28 7.89 -9.91 12.97
CA ILE A 28 9.10 -9.06 12.92
C ILE A 28 10.34 -9.89 13.23
N ILE A 29 10.32 -10.72 14.28
CA ILE A 29 11.44 -11.60 14.63
C ILE A 29 11.68 -12.63 13.53
N LEU A 30 10.63 -13.25 13.00
CA LEU A 30 10.72 -14.21 11.89
C LEU A 30 11.33 -13.55 10.65
N SER A 31 10.98 -12.30 10.34
CA SER A 31 11.60 -11.54 9.24
C SER A 31 13.10 -11.23 9.46
N ARG A 32 13.63 -11.40 10.67
CA ARG A 32 15.08 -11.29 10.95
C ARG A 32 15.82 -12.61 10.68
N PHE A 33 15.11 -13.73 10.64
CA PHE A 33 15.65 -15.05 10.35
C PHE A 33 15.38 -15.51 8.91
N VAL A 34 14.38 -14.92 8.25
CA VAL A 34 14.07 -15.16 6.84
C VAL A 34 14.71 -14.06 6.00
N ASP A 35 15.61 -14.43 5.10
CA ASP A 35 16.18 -13.51 4.11
C ASP A 35 15.14 -13.20 3.01
N ILE A 36 14.18 -12.34 3.36
CA ILE A 36 13.12 -11.90 2.44
C ILE A 36 13.73 -11.20 1.22
N GLN A 37 14.84 -10.48 1.42
CA GLN A 37 15.53 -9.79 0.33
C GLN A 37 16.12 -10.80 -0.65
N GLY A 38 16.90 -11.77 -0.16
CA GLY A 38 17.47 -12.83 -1.01
C GLY A 38 16.39 -13.69 -1.69
N ALA A 39 15.29 -14.00 -1.00
CA ALA A 39 14.17 -14.72 -1.59
C ALA A 39 13.50 -13.94 -2.74
N ILE A 40 13.28 -12.63 -2.56
CA ILE A 40 12.71 -11.78 -3.61
C ILE A 40 13.69 -11.62 -4.77
N THR A 41 14.97 -11.37 -4.51
CA THR A 41 15.99 -11.24 -5.55
C THR A 41 16.11 -12.54 -6.35
N GLY A 42 16.25 -13.69 -5.69
CA GLY A 42 16.31 -14.99 -6.39
C GLY A 42 15.05 -15.31 -7.17
N ALA A 43 13.87 -14.90 -6.69
CA ALA A 43 12.62 -15.03 -7.45
C ALA A 43 12.62 -14.13 -8.71
N LEU A 44 13.12 -12.90 -8.61
CA LEU A 44 13.21 -11.98 -9.74
C LEU A 44 14.19 -12.48 -10.80
N ASP A 45 15.37 -12.98 -10.39
CA ASP A 45 16.37 -13.57 -11.29
C ASP A 45 15.77 -14.78 -12.04
N TRP A 46 15.04 -15.64 -11.32
CA TRP A 46 14.36 -16.78 -11.94
C TRP A 46 13.25 -16.35 -12.90
N ILE A 47 12.47 -15.32 -12.55
CA ILE A 47 11.41 -14.73 -13.36
C ILE A 47 11.96 -14.15 -14.66
N GLU A 48 13.07 -13.40 -14.58
CA GLU A 48 13.75 -12.82 -15.73
C GLU A 48 14.18 -13.90 -16.72
N ALA A 49 14.72 -15.02 -16.22
CA ALA A 49 15.13 -16.16 -17.02
C ALA A 49 13.98 -16.86 -17.77
N GLN A 50 12.71 -16.60 -17.42
CA GLN A 50 11.55 -17.20 -18.10
C GLN A 50 11.11 -16.44 -19.38
N GLY A 51 11.76 -15.34 -19.74
CA GLY A 51 11.40 -14.54 -20.91
C GLY A 51 9.98 -13.99 -20.82
N ALA A 52 9.15 -14.21 -21.84
CA ALA A 52 7.78 -13.66 -21.91
C ALA A 52 6.85 -14.16 -20.77
N LEU A 53 7.05 -15.38 -20.27
CA LEU A 53 6.28 -15.90 -19.13
C LEU A 53 6.60 -15.13 -17.85
N GLY A 54 7.81 -14.54 -17.77
CA GLY A 54 8.25 -13.72 -16.65
C GLY A 54 7.30 -12.56 -16.36
N PHE A 55 6.66 -11.97 -17.37
CA PHE A 55 5.70 -10.88 -17.19
C PHE A 55 4.51 -11.28 -16.32
N VAL A 56 3.95 -12.47 -16.59
CA VAL A 56 2.81 -13.00 -15.82
C VAL A 56 3.26 -13.40 -14.42
N LEU A 57 4.42 -14.06 -14.31
CA LEU A 57 4.98 -14.49 -13.03
C LEU A 57 5.30 -13.30 -12.11
N PHE A 58 5.81 -12.19 -12.67
CA PHE A 58 6.04 -10.96 -11.93
C PHE A 58 4.74 -10.38 -11.35
N ILE A 59 3.68 -10.33 -12.15
CA ILE A 59 2.35 -9.87 -11.69
C ILE A 59 1.84 -10.76 -10.56
N VAL A 60 1.97 -12.09 -10.71
CA VAL A 60 1.57 -13.06 -9.67
C VAL A 60 2.38 -12.86 -8.39
N LEU A 61 3.70 -12.70 -8.49
CA LEU A 61 4.57 -12.40 -7.35
C LEU A 61 4.10 -11.14 -6.63
N TYR A 62 3.77 -10.09 -7.36
CA TYR A 62 3.27 -8.84 -6.80
C TYR A 62 1.93 -9.03 -6.07
N ILE A 63 0.99 -9.78 -6.67
CA ILE A 63 -0.31 -10.11 -6.05
C ILE A 63 -0.10 -10.86 -4.73
N VAL A 64 0.73 -11.91 -4.75
CA VAL A 64 1.08 -12.70 -3.56
C VAL A 64 1.67 -11.78 -2.49
N ALA A 65 2.62 -10.92 -2.86
CA ALA A 65 3.21 -9.98 -1.92
C ALA A 65 2.18 -9.02 -1.29
N CYS A 66 1.22 -8.53 -2.07
CA CYS A 66 0.14 -7.69 -1.54
C CYS A 66 -0.73 -8.42 -0.53
N VAL A 67 -1.14 -9.65 -0.85
CA VAL A 67 -2.00 -10.48 0.00
C VAL A 67 -1.30 -10.87 1.30
N PHE A 68 -0.02 -11.22 1.24
CA PHE A 68 0.76 -11.61 2.42
C PHE A 68 1.45 -10.45 3.16
N VAL A 69 1.10 -9.20 2.82
CA VAL A 69 1.68 -7.99 3.47
C VAL A 69 3.21 -7.94 3.34
N ILE A 70 3.76 -8.53 2.28
CA ILE A 70 5.18 -8.45 1.95
C ILE A 70 5.45 -7.06 1.36
N PRO A 71 6.54 -6.37 1.75
CA PRO A 71 6.89 -5.06 1.21
C PRO A 71 7.07 -5.09 -0.31
N GLY A 72 6.13 -4.46 -1.04
CA GLY A 72 6.17 -4.40 -2.51
C GLY A 72 7.32 -3.56 -3.07
N SER A 73 7.99 -2.73 -2.26
CA SER A 73 9.07 -1.85 -2.71
C SER A 73 10.24 -2.59 -3.35
N LEU A 74 10.61 -3.75 -2.80
CA LEU A 74 11.69 -4.59 -3.35
C LEU A 74 11.29 -5.15 -4.72
N ILE A 75 10.03 -5.57 -4.88
CA ILE A 75 9.50 -6.10 -6.13
C ILE A 75 9.38 -4.97 -7.17
N THR A 76 8.98 -3.76 -6.77
CA THR A 76 8.93 -2.59 -7.66
C THR A 76 10.32 -2.19 -8.16
N LEU A 77 11.31 -2.12 -7.27
CA LEU A 77 12.71 -1.85 -7.65
C LEU A 77 13.22 -2.95 -8.59
N GLY A 78 12.95 -4.21 -8.25
CA GLY A 78 13.29 -5.37 -9.06
C GLY A 78 12.69 -5.32 -10.47
N GLY A 79 11.40 -5.00 -10.59
CA GLY A 79 10.74 -4.83 -11.88
C GLY A 79 11.37 -3.74 -12.74
N GLY A 80 11.85 -2.66 -12.12
CA GLY A 80 12.64 -1.65 -12.81
C GLY A 80 14.01 -2.18 -13.25
N ALA A 81 14.69 -2.95 -12.40
CA ALA A 81 16.00 -3.49 -12.69
C ALA A 81 15.98 -4.48 -13.88
N ILE A 82 15.01 -5.40 -13.91
CA ILE A 82 14.95 -6.48 -14.93
C ILE A 82 14.18 -6.08 -16.21
N TYR A 83 13.19 -5.18 -16.12
CA TYR A 83 12.34 -4.81 -17.27
C TYR A 83 12.50 -3.35 -17.72
N GLY A 84 13.34 -2.57 -17.04
CA GLY A 84 13.49 -1.15 -17.30
C GLY A 84 12.23 -0.34 -17.01
N LEU A 85 12.25 0.94 -17.39
CA LEU A 85 11.19 1.88 -16.98
C LEU A 85 9.83 1.61 -17.63
N PRO A 86 9.68 1.52 -18.97
CA PRO A 86 8.35 1.45 -19.58
C PRO A 86 7.61 0.15 -19.24
N LEU A 87 8.31 -0.99 -19.37
CA LEU A 87 7.73 -2.30 -19.11
C LEU A 87 7.63 -2.58 -17.61
N GLY A 88 8.65 -2.23 -16.83
CA GLY A 88 8.60 -2.32 -15.37
C GLY A 88 7.46 -1.50 -14.79
N PHE A 89 7.19 -0.29 -15.31
CA PHE A 89 6.04 0.51 -14.91
C PHE A 89 4.72 -0.19 -15.22
N ALA A 90 4.55 -0.72 -16.44
CA ALA A 90 3.32 -1.41 -16.82
C ALA A 90 3.06 -2.64 -15.95
N LEU A 91 4.08 -3.47 -15.73
CA LEU A 91 3.98 -4.70 -14.94
C LEU A 91 3.76 -4.42 -13.46
N VAL A 92 4.49 -3.47 -12.87
CA VAL A 92 4.26 -3.05 -11.48
C VAL A 92 2.88 -2.45 -11.34
N SER A 93 2.47 -1.57 -12.24
CA SER A 93 1.15 -0.94 -12.20
C SER A 93 0.03 -1.97 -12.26
N ALA A 94 0.15 -2.98 -13.13
CA ALA A 94 -0.81 -4.07 -13.21
C ALA A 94 -0.80 -4.92 -11.94
N GLY A 95 0.37 -5.40 -11.51
CA GLY A 95 0.53 -6.25 -10.32
C GLY A 95 0.08 -5.56 -9.03
N SER A 96 0.45 -4.29 -8.83
CA SER A 96 0.07 -3.52 -7.64
C SER A 96 -1.42 -3.24 -7.60
N THR A 97 -2.02 -2.91 -8.73
CA THR A 97 -3.47 -2.63 -8.80
C THR A 97 -4.29 -3.90 -8.62
N LEU A 98 -3.92 -5.00 -9.28
CA LEU A 98 -4.58 -6.29 -9.11
C LEU A 98 -4.42 -6.82 -7.68
N GLY A 99 -3.19 -6.79 -7.14
CA GLY A 99 -2.92 -7.20 -5.76
C GLY A 99 -3.71 -6.38 -4.75
N ALA A 100 -3.73 -5.05 -4.90
CA ALA A 100 -4.54 -4.17 -4.06
C ALA A 100 -6.03 -4.45 -4.15
N THR A 101 -6.52 -4.78 -5.34
CA THR A 101 -7.93 -5.11 -5.60
C THR A 101 -8.31 -6.42 -4.92
N ILE A 102 -7.48 -7.47 -5.05
CA ILE A 102 -7.70 -8.76 -4.41
C ILE A 102 -7.68 -8.62 -2.89
N THR A 103 -6.66 -7.94 -2.33
CA THR A 103 -6.57 -7.69 -0.89
C THR A 103 -7.80 -6.92 -0.36
N PHE A 104 -8.26 -5.90 -1.10
CA PHE A 104 -9.46 -5.15 -0.77
C PHE A 104 -10.70 -6.04 -0.74
N ILE A 105 -10.88 -6.90 -1.75
CA ILE A 105 -12.01 -7.83 -1.85
C ILE A 105 -11.98 -8.84 -0.70
N ILE A 106 -10.82 -9.45 -0.43
CA ILE A 106 -10.64 -10.37 0.71
C ILE A 106 -11.10 -9.69 2.00
N SER A 107 -10.64 -8.47 2.26
CA SER A 107 -11.03 -7.71 3.45
C SER A 107 -12.53 -7.38 3.49
N ARG A 108 -13.10 -6.98 2.34
CA ARG A 108 -14.52 -6.62 2.19
C ARG A 108 -15.45 -7.76 2.54
N TYR A 109 -15.11 -8.99 2.16
CA TYR A 109 -15.98 -10.15 2.38
C TYR A 109 -15.66 -10.94 3.66
N LEU A 110 -14.41 -10.91 4.14
CA LEU A 110 -14.01 -11.70 5.32
C LEU A 110 -13.98 -10.89 6.63
N ALA A 111 -13.68 -9.59 6.56
CA ALA A 111 -13.43 -8.79 7.76
C ALA A 111 -14.52 -7.75 8.06
N ARG A 112 -15.20 -7.24 7.02
CA ARG A 112 -16.12 -6.11 7.16
C ARG A 112 -17.27 -6.37 8.13
N ASP A 113 -18.02 -7.46 7.94
CA ASP A 113 -19.20 -7.76 8.76
C ASP A 113 -18.85 -7.92 10.25
N PHE A 114 -17.69 -8.55 10.51
CA PHE A 114 -17.16 -8.71 11.86
C PHE A 114 -16.76 -7.37 12.51
N VAL A 115 -16.13 -6.48 11.75
CA VAL A 115 -15.75 -5.16 12.24
C VAL A 115 -16.99 -4.33 12.49
N GLU A 116 -17.90 -4.25 11.51
CA GLU A 116 -19.15 -3.50 11.61
C GLU A 116 -19.96 -3.92 12.84
N GLY A 117 -20.12 -5.21 13.09
CA GLY A 117 -20.81 -5.71 14.29
C GLY A 117 -20.17 -5.29 15.63
N LYS A 118 -18.86 -4.99 15.66
CA LYS A 118 -18.15 -4.53 16.87
C LYS A 118 -18.15 -3.03 17.05
N VAL A 119 -18.22 -2.27 15.96
CA VAL A 119 -18.11 -0.81 15.98
C VAL A 119 -19.41 -0.11 15.60
N ALA A 120 -20.50 -0.86 15.36
CA ALA A 120 -21.82 -0.33 15.03
C ALA A 120 -22.35 0.69 16.07
N SER A 121 -21.97 0.54 17.34
CA SER A 121 -22.33 1.47 18.42
C SER A 121 -21.42 2.71 18.48
N ASN A 122 -20.31 2.74 17.74
CA ASN A 122 -19.38 3.86 17.71
C ASN A 122 -19.78 4.87 16.63
N LYS A 123 -20.41 5.97 17.07
CA LYS A 123 -20.83 7.08 16.19
C LYS A 123 -19.68 7.66 15.35
N LYS A 124 -18.45 7.68 15.85
CA LYS A 124 -17.27 8.19 15.10
C LYS A 124 -16.91 7.26 13.94
N PHE A 125 -16.99 5.95 14.14
CA PHE A 125 -16.73 4.99 13.06
C PHE A 125 -17.78 5.10 11.96
N LYS A 126 -19.06 5.21 12.35
CA LYS A 126 -20.16 5.37 11.38
C LYS A 126 -20.04 6.66 10.57
N ALA A 127 -19.74 7.79 11.21
CA ALA A 127 -19.49 9.06 10.53
C ALA A 127 -18.30 8.97 9.56
N MET A 128 -17.20 8.33 9.97
CA MET A 128 -16.05 8.10 9.10
C MET A 128 -16.39 7.20 7.90
N ASP A 129 -17.13 6.11 8.12
CA ASP A 129 -17.54 5.19 7.06
C ASP A 129 -18.52 5.85 6.06
N ASP A 130 -19.42 6.71 6.55
CA ASP A 130 -20.35 7.47 5.71
C ASP A 130 -19.65 8.59 4.92
N ALA A 131 -18.67 9.28 5.51
CA ALA A 131 -17.83 10.26 4.79
C ALA A 131 -17.00 9.59 3.68
N VAL A 132 -16.45 8.41 3.99
CA VAL A 132 -15.74 7.56 3.02
C VAL A 132 -16.67 7.03 1.93
N ALA A 133 -17.96 6.83 2.20
CA ALA A 133 -18.94 6.47 1.16
C ALA A 133 -19.13 7.59 0.12
N GLN A 134 -19.11 8.86 0.54
CA GLN A 134 -19.36 10.00 -0.34
C GLN A 134 -18.12 10.49 -1.09
N GLN A 135 -16.96 10.54 -0.41
CA GLN A 135 -15.71 11.06 -0.99
C GLN A 135 -14.55 10.05 -0.97
N GLY A 136 -14.86 8.75 -0.89
CA GLY A 136 -13.88 7.68 -0.75
C GLY A 136 -12.78 7.64 -1.80
N TRP A 137 -13.08 8.03 -3.03
CA TRP A 137 -12.09 8.11 -4.10
C TRP A 137 -11.00 9.17 -3.80
N LYS A 138 -11.38 10.34 -3.26
CA LYS A 138 -10.41 11.40 -2.90
C LYS A 138 -9.55 10.96 -1.74
N ILE A 139 -10.16 10.35 -0.72
CA ILE A 139 -9.43 9.83 0.45
C ILE A 139 -8.39 8.82 -0.01
N VAL A 140 -8.80 7.80 -0.78
CA VAL A 140 -7.87 6.79 -1.34
C VAL A 140 -6.79 7.46 -2.19
N PHE A 141 -7.14 8.38 -3.08
CA PHE A 141 -6.17 9.02 -3.95
C PHE A 141 -5.09 9.80 -3.16
N LEU A 142 -5.52 10.62 -2.20
CA LEU A 142 -4.63 11.47 -1.42
C LEU A 142 -3.73 10.66 -0.46
N THR A 143 -4.26 9.59 0.12
CA THR A 143 -3.48 8.67 0.98
C THR A 143 -2.52 7.79 0.18
N ARG A 144 -2.75 7.54 -1.11
CA ARG A 144 -1.78 6.84 -1.98
C ARG A 144 -0.60 7.73 -2.37
N LEU A 145 -0.87 9.02 -2.55
CA LEU A 145 0.16 10.03 -2.83
C LEU A 145 1.01 10.39 -1.60
N THR A 146 0.57 10.00 -0.40
CA THR A 146 1.22 10.31 0.86
C THR A 146 1.67 9.04 1.58
N PRO A 147 2.90 8.98 2.12
CA PRO A 147 3.39 7.79 2.82
C PRO A 147 2.84 7.74 4.25
N VAL A 148 1.53 7.55 4.42
CA VAL A 148 0.87 7.54 5.73
C VAL A 148 0.99 6.18 6.41
N MET A 149 0.80 5.09 5.65
CA MET A 149 0.86 3.71 6.14
C MET A 149 1.37 2.74 5.06
N PRO A 150 1.84 1.53 5.44
CA PRO A 150 2.23 0.50 4.48
C PRO A 150 1.12 0.15 3.48
N PHE A 151 1.49 0.00 2.21
CA PHE A 151 0.59 -0.23 1.09
C PHE A 151 -0.43 -1.35 1.32
N SER A 152 0.04 -2.53 1.72
CA SER A 152 -0.82 -3.70 1.92
C SER A 152 -1.81 -3.52 3.07
N LEU A 153 -1.42 -2.82 4.15
CA LEU A 153 -2.31 -2.51 5.27
C LEU A 153 -3.43 -1.55 4.85
N GLN A 154 -3.10 -0.55 4.04
CA GLN A 154 -4.12 0.35 3.48
C GLN A 154 -5.17 -0.42 2.69
N ASN A 155 -4.75 -1.40 1.87
CA ASN A 155 -5.66 -2.20 1.04
C ASN A 155 -6.71 -2.94 1.90
N TYR A 156 -6.28 -3.56 3.00
CA TYR A 156 -7.17 -4.19 3.97
C TYR A 156 -8.10 -3.16 4.63
N GLY A 157 -7.56 -2.02 5.05
CA GLY A 157 -8.32 -0.93 5.66
C GLY A 157 -9.46 -0.45 4.76
N TYR A 158 -9.19 -0.15 3.49
CA TYR A 158 -10.20 0.28 2.54
C TYR A 158 -11.27 -0.78 2.27
N GLY A 159 -10.91 -2.06 2.28
CA GLY A 159 -11.89 -3.13 2.12
C GLY A 159 -12.91 -3.19 3.25
N ILE A 160 -12.60 -2.70 4.46
CA ILE A 160 -13.54 -2.66 5.58
C ILE A 160 -14.52 -1.48 5.44
N THR A 161 -14.14 -0.41 4.74
CA THR A 161 -14.96 0.80 4.56
C THR A 161 -16.07 0.64 3.51
N LYS A 162 -16.90 1.67 3.31
CA LYS A 162 -17.90 1.79 2.24
C LYS A 162 -17.38 2.23 0.87
N VAL A 163 -16.07 2.43 0.65
CA VAL A 163 -15.55 2.81 -0.69
C VAL A 163 -16.05 1.81 -1.75
N SER A 164 -16.50 2.32 -2.90
CA SER A 164 -16.87 1.46 -4.03
C SER A 164 -15.63 0.90 -4.73
N LEU A 165 -15.70 -0.34 -5.19
CA LEU A 165 -14.58 -1.01 -5.85
C LEU A 165 -14.02 -0.22 -7.05
N PRO A 166 -14.84 0.36 -7.97
CA PRO A 166 -14.31 1.13 -9.09
C PRO A 166 -13.57 2.39 -8.65
N HIS A 167 -14.11 3.12 -7.67
CA HIS A 167 -13.43 4.29 -7.10
C HIS A 167 -12.10 3.92 -6.46
N TYR A 168 -12.06 2.80 -5.73
CA TYR A 168 -10.83 2.30 -5.12
C TYR A 168 -9.77 1.95 -6.16
N ILE A 169 -10.14 1.23 -7.22
CA ILE A 169 -9.23 0.82 -8.30
C ILE A 169 -8.65 2.05 -9.01
N LEU A 170 -9.51 2.97 -9.47
CA LEU A 170 -9.06 4.16 -10.21
C LEU A 170 -8.22 5.08 -9.34
N ALA A 171 -8.67 5.36 -8.11
CA ALA A 171 -7.92 6.22 -7.19
C ALA A 171 -6.57 5.59 -6.80
N THR A 172 -6.52 4.27 -6.61
CA THR A 172 -5.27 3.55 -6.32
C THR A 172 -4.34 3.58 -7.51
N TRP A 173 -4.82 3.25 -8.71
CA TRP A 173 -4.00 3.22 -9.91
C TRP A 173 -3.39 4.60 -10.19
N ILE A 174 -4.21 5.64 -10.22
CA ILE A 174 -3.75 7.01 -10.52
C ILE A 174 -2.88 7.55 -9.37
N GLY A 175 -3.30 7.37 -8.13
CA GLY A 175 -2.58 7.87 -6.94
C GLY A 175 -1.22 7.19 -6.74
N MET A 176 -1.00 6.00 -7.28
CA MET A 176 0.30 5.32 -7.19
C MET A 176 1.27 5.71 -8.29
N MET A 177 0.80 6.23 -9.45
CA MET A 177 1.66 6.45 -10.62
C MET A 177 2.95 7.21 -10.32
N PRO A 178 2.96 8.36 -9.59
CA PRO A 178 4.19 9.10 -9.33
C PRO A 178 5.22 8.29 -8.51
N GLY A 179 4.73 7.55 -7.52
CA GLY A 179 5.55 6.66 -6.69
C GLY A 179 6.09 5.48 -7.50
N THR A 180 5.23 4.86 -8.32
CA THR A 180 5.62 3.75 -9.20
C THR A 180 6.70 4.17 -10.19
N VAL A 181 6.53 5.31 -10.88
CA VAL A 181 7.54 5.83 -11.82
C VAL A 181 8.86 6.05 -11.10
N LEU A 182 8.85 6.70 -9.93
CA LEU A 182 10.07 6.96 -9.17
C LEU A 182 10.80 5.67 -8.77
N TYR A 183 10.09 4.70 -8.19
CA TYR A 183 10.72 3.46 -7.72
C TYR A 183 11.15 2.56 -8.87
N VAL A 184 10.35 2.42 -9.93
CA VAL A 184 10.75 1.65 -11.12
C VAL A 184 11.96 2.31 -11.78
N TYR A 185 12.03 3.65 -11.84
CA TYR A 185 13.17 4.33 -12.40
C TYR A 185 14.44 4.13 -11.57
N LEU A 186 14.35 4.21 -10.24
CA LEU A 186 15.44 3.86 -9.33
C LEU A 186 15.92 2.41 -9.58
N GLY A 187 15.00 1.47 -9.75
CA GLY A 187 15.29 0.09 -10.12
C GLY A 187 16.03 -0.02 -11.45
N THR A 188 15.56 0.70 -12.47
CA THR A 188 16.17 0.74 -13.81
C THR A 188 17.62 1.22 -13.75
N LEU A 189 17.87 2.28 -12.97
CA LEU A 189 19.23 2.78 -12.76
C LEU A 189 20.12 1.76 -12.04
N GLY A 190 19.56 1.03 -11.07
CA GLY A 190 20.25 -0.07 -10.39
C GLY A 190 20.64 -1.20 -11.33
N GLY A 191 19.72 -1.66 -12.19
CA GLY A 191 20.00 -2.69 -13.20
C GLY A 191 21.08 -2.25 -14.19
N GLN A 192 20.94 -1.04 -14.74
CA GLN A 192 21.94 -0.47 -15.67
C GLN A 192 23.32 -0.24 -15.02
N ALA A 193 23.36 0.07 -13.73
CA ALA A 193 24.62 0.19 -12.99
C ALA A 193 25.32 -1.16 -12.86
N ALA A 194 24.56 -2.25 -12.68
CA ALA A 194 25.09 -3.61 -12.59
C ALA A 194 25.60 -4.14 -13.94
N GLU A 195 24.93 -3.82 -15.05
CA GLU A 195 25.37 -4.18 -16.41
C GLU A 195 26.65 -3.42 -16.83
N GLY A 196 26.82 -2.18 -16.37
CA GLY A 196 27.96 -1.34 -16.70
C GLY A 196 27.89 -0.74 -18.12
N GLY A 197 29.01 -0.19 -18.59
CA GLY A 197 29.14 0.32 -19.97
C GLY A 197 28.56 1.71 -20.27
N ALA A 198 27.87 2.34 -19.32
CA ALA A 198 27.35 3.70 -19.50
C ALA A 198 28.43 4.78 -19.33
N SER A 199 28.45 5.74 -20.24
CA SER A 199 29.33 6.90 -20.22
C SER A 199 28.99 7.88 -19.10
N THR A 200 29.95 8.76 -18.75
CA THR A 200 29.71 9.83 -17.77
C THR A 200 28.54 10.73 -18.17
N ALA A 201 28.40 11.04 -19.46
CA ALA A 201 27.31 11.85 -19.98
C ALA A 201 25.94 11.17 -19.78
N GLU A 202 25.85 9.86 -20.00
CA GLU A 202 24.61 9.10 -19.76
C GLU A 202 24.24 9.08 -18.27
N TRP A 203 25.22 8.91 -17.38
CA TRP A 203 24.97 8.99 -15.93
C TRP A 203 24.51 10.37 -15.49
N ILE A 204 25.07 11.45 -16.05
CA ILE A 204 24.60 12.81 -15.78
C ILE A 204 23.15 12.98 -16.24
N MET A 205 22.82 12.57 -17.48
CA MET A 205 21.45 12.69 -18.00
C MET A 205 20.45 11.88 -17.16
N ARG A 206 20.80 10.64 -16.80
CA ARG A 206 20.00 9.79 -15.92
C ARG A 206 19.81 10.40 -14.53
N GLY A 207 20.87 10.96 -13.96
CA GLY A 207 20.82 11.67 -12.68
C GLY A 207 19.92 12.91 -12.72
N VAL A 208 19.98 13.70 -13.80
CA VAL A 208 19.09 14.86 -14.02
C VAL A 208 17.64 14.40 -14.14
N ALA A 209 17.37 13.36 -14.92
CA ALA A 209 16.03 12.80 -15.05
C ALA A 209 15.51 12.30 -13.69
N LEU A 210 16.35 11.65 -12.89
CA LEU A 210 15.97 11.18 -11.55
C LEU A 210 15.64 12.37 -10.64
N ALA A 211 16.48 13.41 -10.65
CA ALA A 211 16.24 14.62 -9.87
C ALA A 211 14.90 15.28 -10.27
N ALA A 212 14.61 15.36 -11.58
CA ALA A 212 13.34 15.87 -12.07
C ALA A 212 12.15 15.01 -11.59
N THR A 213 12.24 13.68 -11.68
CA THR A 213 11.21 12.76 -11.17
C THR A 213 11.00 12.93 -9.66
N VAL A 214 12.07 13.02 -8.88
CA VAL A 214 12.01 13.24 -7.43
C VAL A 214 11.33 14.57 -7.11
N VAL A 215 11.69 15.66 -7.79
CA VAL A 215 11.07 16.97 -7.60
C VAL A 215 9.58 16.94 -7.91
N VAL A 216 9.19 16.35 -9.04
CA VAL A 216 7.77 16.21 -9.43
C VAL A 216 7.01 15.38 -8.41
N THR A 217 7.54 14.23 -8.00
CA THR A 217 6.90 13.37 -7.00
C THR A 217 6.77 14.07 -5.65
N ILE A 218 7.81 14.76 -5.17
CA ILE A 218 7.74 15.56 -3.93
C ILE A 218 6.70 16.67 -4.05
N PHE A 219 6.64 17.37 -5.18
CA PHE A 219 5.67 18.44 -5.40
C PHE A 219 4.24 17.92 -5.35
N ILE A 220 3.95 16.82 -6.07
CA ILE A 220 2.64 16.16 -6.06
C ILE A 220 2.29 15.70 -4.64
N THR A 221 3.20 15.01 -3.94
CA THR A 221 2.99 14.54 -2.57
C THR A 221 2.74 15.71 -1.60
N ARG A 222 3.44 16.83 -1.76
CA ARG A 222 3.22 18.04 -0.93
C ARG A 222 1.84 18.63 -1.15
N ILE A 223 1.39 18.75 -2.39
CA ILE A 223 0.03 19.22 -2.71
C ILE A 223 -1.01 18.26 -2.14
N ALA A 224 -0.83 16.96 -2.36
CA ALA A 224 -1.74 15.94 -1.85
C ALA A 224 -1.81 15.94 -0.32
N ARG A 225 -0.67 16.09 0.37
CA ARG A 225 -0.64 16.20 1.84
C ARG A 225 -1.42 17.42 2.34
N LYS A 226 -1.24 18.58 1.70
CA LYS A 226 -2.00 19.80 2.07
C LYS A 226 -3.50 19.59 1.86
N ALA A 227 -3.90 19.03 0.72
CA ALA A 227 -5.29 18.74 0.43
C ALA A 227 -5.89 17.70 1.38
N LEU A 228 -5.10 16.70 1.80
CA LEU A 228 -5.53 15.68 2.77
C LEU A 228 -5.76 16.29 4.15
N VAL A 229 -4.85 17.13 4.64
CA VAL A 229 -5.01 17.82 5.93
C VAL A 229 -6.24 18.71 5.91
N GLN A 230 -6.43 19.50 4.85
CA GLN A 230 -7.62 20.35 4.69
C GLN A 230 -8.92 19.52 4.67
N ALA A 231 -8.94 18.39 3.95
CA ALA A 231 -10.12 17.53 3.92
C ALA A 231 -10.45 16.96 5.31
N VAL A 232 -9.43 16.58 6.09
CA VAL A 232 -9.61 16.08 7.46
C VAL A 232 -10.08 17.19 8.41
N ASP A 233 -9.56 18.41 8.29
CA ASP A 233 -9.94 19.54 9.13
C ASP A 233 -11.35 20.07 8.80
N THR A 234 -11.76 20.01 7.52
CA THR A 234 -13.10 20.47 7.07
C THR A 234 -14.20 19.47 7.42
N ASP A 235 -13.88 18.16 7.43
CA ASP A 235 -14.78 17.09 7.88
C ASP A 235 -14.61 16.77 9.39
N GLY A 236 -13.75 17.54 10.08
CA GLY A 236 -13.43 17.40 11.49
C GLY A 236 -14.58 17.83 12.39
N ILE A 237 -15.44 16.86 12.72
CA ILE A 237 -16.18 16.70 13.98
C ILE A 237 -16.06 17.92 14.91
N ASP A 238 -17.02 18.86 14.83
CA ASP A 238 -17.18 19.90 15.84
C ASP A 238 -17.10 19.24 17.23
N GLU A 239 -16.18 19.70 18.08
CA GLU A 239 -16.28 19.46 19.51
C GLU A 239 -17.68 19.91 19.94
N PRO A 240 -18.46 19.09 20.69
CA PRO A 240 -19.58 19.65 21.40
C PRO A 240 -18.97 20.62 22.41
N THR A 241 -19.05 21.92 22.12
CA THR A 241 -18.86 22.97 23.10
C THR A 241 -19.72 22.62 24.30
N ALA A 242 -19.05 22.34 25.42
CA ALA A 242 -19.65 22.12 26.73
C ALA A 242 -20.41 23.36 27.22
#